data_AF-A0A7X3UDM6-F1
#
_entry.id   AF-A0A7X3UDM6-F1
#
_cell.length_a   1.000
_cell.length_b   1.000
_cell.length_c   1.000
_cell.angle_alpha   90.00
_cell.angle_beta   90.00
_cell.angle_gamma   90.00
#
_symmetry.space_group_name_H-M   'P 1'
#
loop_
_entity.id
_entity.type
_entity.pdbx_description
1 polymer ?
#
loop_
_entity_poly.entity_id
_entity_poly.type
_entity_poly.pdbx_seq_one_letter_code
_entity_poly.pdbx_strand_id
1 'polypeptide(L)'
;MSVAGGLIARNRSRFDGFPEPLLESYEASLRALEPRLTPTQLESWSQGGLDLMAISLRSWESAAEYFKAGPQLAEATPWDTYEQLAREAGDLTEQSAPLAVSFLRSAPDTLAHIGPNHLAQWADFGRRLYKGNWKSSSLAAQFYDAGPELFATIRVSHAGRLVLFLDELARHSYELAAACLTSAPDVLGRLENTDRMPFLTFGVELAQTSWADSRLYFDRGVPLIQRVHGPVRERYLTLAAQVARDHSRSVFQYFEDAAHALGEVEPDDHGPVIELAEQLAPHSAYAAMDFISNAPEVLEKVRIDELAAWQNHGLGILASSKEGG
;
A
#
# COMPACT_ATOMS: atom_id res chain seq x y z
N MET A 1 -41.86 18.50 15.23
CA MET A 1 -41.17 18.51 13.92
C MET A 1 -39.86 17.76 14.10
N SER A 2 -39.51 16.87 13.17
CA SER A 2 -38.19 16.24 13.17
C SER A 2 -37.10 17.29 12.99
N VAL A 3 -35.94 17.07 13.60
CA VAL A 3 -34.76 17.93 13.41
C VAL A 3 -34.38 17.90 11.93
N ALA A 4 -34.36 16.70 11.33
CA ALA A 4 -34.11 16.52 9.90
C ALA A 4 -35.06 17.35 9.03
N GLY A 5 -36.36 17.34 9.32
CA GLY A 5 -37.36 18.13 8.58
C GLY A 5 -37.11 19.64 8.67
N GLY A 6 -36.71 20.12 9.86
CA GLY A 6 -36.32 21.51 10.06
C GLY A 6 -35.08 21.90 9.25
N LEU A 7 -34.06 21.05 9.22
CA LEU A 7 -32.82 21.28 8.46
C LEU A 7 -33.06 21.27 6.95
N ILE A 8 -33.90 20.35 6.46
CA ILE A 8 -34.28 20.29 5.04
C ILE A 8 -34.99 21.58 4.63
N ALA A 9 -36.01 21.99 5.37
CA ALA A 9 -36.75 23.21 5.08
C ALA A 9 -35.86 24.47 5.12
N ARG A 10 -34.97 24.56 6.12
CA ARG A 10 -34.04 25.69 6.30
C ARG A 10 -33.02 25.81 5.18
N ASN A 11 -32.49 24.68 4.71
CA ASN A 11 -31.35 24.67 3.79
C ASN A 11 -31.72 24.43 2.33
N ARG A 12 -32.99 24.12 1.99
CA ARG A 12 -33.43 23.77 0.63
C ARG A 12 -32.93 24.73 -0.46
N SER A 13 -33.04 26.04 -0.24
CA SER A 13 -32.61 27.06 -1.21
C SER A 13 -31.10 27.10 -1.44
N ARG A 14 -30.29 26.51 -0.55
CA ARG A 14 -28.84 26.37 -0.75
C ARG A 14 -28.50 25.39 -1.88
N PHE A 15 -29.45 24.55 -2.27
CA PHE A 15 -29.30 23.57 -3.35
C PHE A 15 -29.81 24.09 -4.69
N ASP A 16 -30.37 25.31 -4.73
CA ASP A 16 -30.86 25.91 -5.97
C ASP A 16 -29.70 26.07 -6.97
N GLY A 17 -29.88 25.56 -8.20
CA GLY A 17 -28.86 25.59 -9.25
C GLY A 17 -27.90 24.40 -9.26
N PHE A 18 -27.99 23.47 -8.30
CA PHE A 18 -27.29 22.19 -8.33
C PHE A 18 -28.15 21.05 -8.89
N PRO A 19 -27.54 19.93 -9.33
CA PRO A 19 -28.29 18.77 -9.77
C PRO A 19 -29.18 18.17 -8.66
N GLU A 20 -30.39 17.74 -9.03
CA GLU A 20 -31.37 17.13 -8.12
C GLU A 20 -30.82 16.00 -7.23
N PRO A 21 -29.95 15.08 -7.72
CA PRO A 21 -29.38 14.02 -6.88
C PRO A 21 -28.61 14.52 -5.65
N LEU A 22 -28.08 15.75 -5.67
CA LEU A 22 -27.42 16.33 -4.51
C LEU A 22 -28.42 16.60 -3.37
N LEU A 23 -29.54 17.25 -3.68
CA LEU A 23 -30.59 17.52 -2.70
C LEU A 23 -31.19 16.21 -2.18
N GLU A 24 -31.44 15.24 -3.05
CA GLU A 24 -31.94 13.92 -2.66
C GLU A 24 -30.99 13.23 -1.68
N SER A 25 -29.68 13.24 -1.96
CA SER A 25 -28.67 12.65 -1.06
C SER A 25 -28.63 13.34 0.30
N TYR A 26 -28.71 14.67 0.33
CA TYR A 26 -28.78 15.45 1.56
C TYR A 26 -30.01 15.08 2.40
N GLU A 27 -31.20 15.09 1.80
CA GLU A 27 -32.45 14.74 2.48
C GLU A 27 -32.45 13.31 3.01
N ALA A 28 -31.99 12.36 2.19
CA ALA A 28 -31.87 10.96 2.57
C ALA A 28 -30.89 10.78 3.75
N SER A 29 -29.74 11.47 3.70
CA SER A 29 -28.73 11.38 4.76
C SER A 29 -29.26 11.86 6.11
N LEU A 30 -29.99 12.97 6.14
CA LEU A 30 -30.53 13.52 7.39
C LEU A 30 -31.59 12.60 8.00
N ARG A 31 -32.49 12.04 7.18
CA ARG A 31 -33.51 11.10 7.64
C ARG A 31 -32.87 9.82 8.19
N ALA A 32 -31.81 9.32 7.54
CA ALA A 32 -31.12 8.11 7.96
C ALA A 32 -30.28 8.28 9.23
N LEU A 33 -29.69 9.47 9.44
CA LEU A 33 -28.82 9.77 10.58
C LEU A 33 -29.55 10.35 11.79
N GLU A 34 -30.75 10.91 11.64
CA GLU A 34 -31.57 11.41 12.74
C GLU A 34 -31.76 10.43 13.92
N PRO A 35 -32.01 9.12 13.71
CA PRO A 35 -32.11 8.18 14.82
C PRO A 35 -30.76 7.82 15.48
N ARG A 36 -29.63 8.14 14.83
CA ARG A 36 -28.27 7.75 15.24
C ARG A 36 -27.49 8.88 15.90
N LEU A 37 -27.81 10.13 15.54
CA LEU A 37 -27.08 11.33 15.95
C LEU A 37 -27.93 12.22 16.86
N THR A 38 -27.28 12.93 17.77
CA THR A 38 -27.94 14.00 18.51
C THR A 38 -28.32 15.16 17.58
N PRO A 39 -29.27 16.04 17.96
CA PRO A 39 -29.64 17.19 17.13
C PRO A 39 -28.46 18.08 16.71
N THR A 40 -27.54 18.35 17.64
CA THR A 40 -26.33 19.16 17.36
C THR A 40 -25.39 18.45 16.40
N GLN A 41 -25.20 17.14 16.54
CA GLN A 41 -24.38 16.35 15.61
C GLN A 41 -25.02 16.32 14.21
N LEU A 42 -26.34 16.17 14.11
CA LEU A 42 -27.05 16.21 12.83
C LEU A 42 -26.95 17.60 12.16
N GLU A 43 -26.97 18.68 12.94
CA GLU A 43 -26.70 20.04 12.49
C GLU A 43 -25.27 20.19 11.96
N SER A 44 -24.26 19.71 12.70
CA SER A 44 -22.86 19.72 12.25
C SER A 44 -22.65 18.86 11.01
N TRP A 45 -23.30 17.69 10.90
CA TRP A 45 -23.27 16.85 9.70
C TRP A 45 -23.83 17.60 8.48
N SER A 46 -24.99 18.24 8.65
CA SER A 46 -25.59 19.09 7.62
C SER A 46 -24.65 20.22 7.21
N GLN A 47 -24.02 20.90 8.17
CA GLN A 47 -23.13 22.03 7.89
C GLN A 47 -21.89 21.56 7.14
N GLY A 48 -21.27 20.43 7.52
CA GLY A 48 -20.08 19.90 6.85
C GLY A 48 -20.31 19.65 5.36
N GLY A 49 -21.46 19.09 4.97
CA GLY A 49 -21.77 18.90 3.56
C GLY A 49 -22.07 20.20 2.81
N LEU A 50 -22.67 21.20 3.46
CA LEU A 50 -22.86 22.54 2.87
C LEU A 50 -21.52 23.27 2.70
N ASP A 51 -20.59 23.10 3.64
CA ASP A 51 -19.25 23.66 3.56
C ASP A 51 -18.49 23.03 2.38
N LEU A 52 -18.60 21.70 2.20
CA LEU A 52 -18.04 21.02 1.03
C LEU A 52 -18.56 21.60 -0.28
N MET A 53 -19.87 21.80 -0.43
CA MET A 53 -20.48 22.40 -1.63
C MET A 53 -19.94 23.81 -1.95
N ALA A 54 -19.47 24.55 -0.95
CA ALA A 54 -19.02 25.91 -1.09
C ALA A 54 -17.55 26.05 -1.51
N ILE A 55 -16.76 24.96 -1.50
CA ILE A 55 -15.32 25.00 -1.78
C ILE A 55 -15.03 25.43 -3.22
N SER A 56 -15.73 24.86 -4.20
CA SER A 56 -15.54 25.17 -5.62
C SER A 56 -16.76 24.82 -6.48
N LEU A 57 -16.80 25.29 -7.73
CA LEU A 57 -17.91 25.04 -8.66
C LEU A 57 -18.25 23.55 -8.86
N ARG A 58 -17.28 22.65 -8.70
CA ARG A 58 -17.49 21.19 -8.85
C ARG A 58 -17.50 20.42 -7.52
N SER A 59 -17.28 21.10 -6.41
CA SER A 59 -17.21 20.47 -5.07
C SER A 59 -18.52 19.83 -4.61
N TRP A 60 -19.64 20.15 -5.28
CA TRP A 60 -20.92 19.50 -5.06
C TRP A 60 -20.88 17.98 -5.30
N GLU A 61 -20.00 17.50 -6.20
CA GLU A 61 -19.81 16.05 -6.43
C GLU A 61 -19.29 15.39 -5.14
N SER A 62 -18.31 16.02 -4.46
CA SER A 62 -17.82 15.58 -3.15
C SER A 62 -18.92 15.62 -2.09
N ALA A 63 -19.69 16.70 -2.03
CA ALA A 63 -20.78 16.83 -1.05
C ALA A 63 -21.86 15.74 -1.22
N ALA A 64 -22.20 15.39 -2.46
CA ALA A 64 -23.12 14.30 -2.75
C ALA A 64 -22.60 12.96 -2.21
N GLU A 65 -21.32 12.64 -2.45
CA GLU A 65 -20.71 11.42 -1.91
C GLU A 65 -20.59 11.46 -0.38
N TYR A 66 -20.33 12.62 0.23
CA TYR A 66 -20.34 12.77 1.69
C TYR A 66 -21.70 12.42 2.29
N PHE A 67 -22.78 12.96 1.72
CA PHE A 67 -24.14 12.66 2.16
C PHE A 67 -24.52 11.19 1.95
N LYS A 68 -24.01 10.53 0.92
CA LYS A 68 -24.20 9.08 0.71
C LYS A 68 -23.40 8.24 1.68
N ALA A 69 -22.17 8.63 2.00
CA ALA A 69 -21.23 7.85 2.80
C ALA A 69 -21.65 7.77 4.27
N GLY A 70 -22.07 8.89 4.87
CA GLY A 70 -22.41 8.96 6.31
C GLY A 70 -23.40 7.89 6.77
N PRO A 71 -24.58 7.75 6.13
CA PRO A 71 -25.54 6.71 6.47
C PRO A 71 -25.02 5.27 6.34
N GLN A 72 -24.05 5.03 5.45
CA GLN A 72 -23.49 3.71 5.19
C GLN A 72 -22.39 3.31 6.19
N LEU A 73 -21.86 4.26 6.97
CA LEU A 73 -20.98 3.94 8.09
C LEU A 73 -21.70 3.04 9.09
N ALA A 74 -20.94 2.18 9.79
CA ALA A 74 -21.48 1.28 10.80
C ALA A 74 -22.31 2.02 11.87
N GLU A 75 -23.38 1.39 12.37
CA GLU A 75 -24.28 2.03 13.36
C GLU A 75 -23.54 2.52 14.61
N ALA A 76 -22.54 1.76 15.06
CA ALA A 76 -21.71 2.06 16.23
C ALA A 76 -20.58 3.07 15.96
N THR A 77 -20.49 3.67 14.77
CA THR A 77 -19.44 4.63 14.44
C THR A 77 -19.51 5.86 15.37
N PRO A 78 -18.42 6.19 16.10
CA PRO A 78 -18.36 7.37 16.96
C PRO A 78 -18.49 8.67 16.17
N TRP A 79 -19.04 9.70 16.81
CA TRP A 79 -19.20 11.03 16.20
C TRP A 79 -17.88 11.62 15.68
N ASP A 80 -16.79 11.48 16.43
CA ASP A 80 -15.46 11.96 16.03
C ASP A 80 -15.00 11.39 14.66
N THR A 81 -15.52 10.22 14.26
CA THR A 81 -15.24 9.66 12.92
C THR A 81 -15.96 10.43 11.82
N TYR A 82 -17.19 10.89 12.05
CA TYR A 82 -17.91 11.76 11.11
C TYR A 82 -17.23 13.12 10.97
N GLU A 83 -16.76 13.68 12.09
CA GLU A 83 -16.00 14.94 12.08
C GLU A 83 -14.68 14.80 11.33
N GLN A 84 -13.96 13.69 11.56
CA GLN A 84 -12.74 13.39 10.81
C GLN A 84 -13.04 13.20 9.33
N LEU A 85 -14.10 12.46 8.97
CA LEU A 85 -14.50 12.25 7.58
C LEU A 85 -14.77 13.59 6.86
N ALA A 86 -15.52 14.49 7.50
CA ALA A 86 -15.80 15.82 6.97
C ALA A 86 -14.51 16.63 6.76
N ARG A 87 -13.61 16.61 7.75
CA ARG A 87 -12.33 17.33 7.68
C ARG A 87 -11.45 16.81 6.53
N GLU A 88 -11.22 15.51 6.47
CA GLU A 88 -10.40 14.87 5.43
C GLU A 88 -11.01 15.09 4.03
N ALA A 89 -12.33 15.02 3.91
CA ALA A 89 -13.03 15.30 2.65
C ALA A 89 -12.90 16.76 2.22
N GLY A 90 -12.92 17.70 3.17
CA GLY A 90 -12.69 19.12 2.91
C GLY A 90 -11.29 19.35 2.34
N ASP A 91 -10.27 18.87 3.06
CA ASP A 91 -8.86 18.99 2.64
C ASP A 91 -8.62 18.37 1.25
N LEU A 92 -9.23 17.22 0.97
CA LEU A 92 -9.15 16.57 -0.34
C LEU A 92 -9.90 17.35 -1.42
N THR A 93 -11.05 17.96 -1.10
CA THR A 93 -11.87 18.71 -2.06
C THR A 93 -11.19 20.01 -2.47
N GLU A 94 -10.50 20.68 -1.54
CA GLU A 94 -9.66 21.85 -1.83
C GLU A 94 -8.54 21.51 -2.82
N GLN A 95 -8.00 20.29 -2.74
CA GLN A 95 -6.94 19.80 -3.61
C GLN A 95 -7.46 19.31 -4.97
N SER A 96 -8.55 18.55 -4.98
CA SER A 96 -9.15 17.93 -6.16
C SER A 96 -10.52 17.31 -5.81
N ALA A 97 -11.61 17.87 -6.33
CA ALA A 97 -12.95 17.30 -6.11
C ALA A 97 -13.07 15.81 -6.54
N PRO A 98 -12.55 15.38 -7.71
CA PRO A 98 -12.53 13.95 -8.07
C PRO A 98 -11.81 13.04 -7.07
N LEU A 99 -10.78 13.55 -6.40
CA LEU A 99 -10.05 12.81 -5.38
C LEU A 99 -10.91 12.59 -4.13
N ALA A 100 -11.57 13.64 -3.65
CA ALA A 100 -12.50 13.56 -2.52
C ALA A 100 -13.71 12.66 -2.81
N VAL A 101 -14.26 12.71 -4.03
CA VAL A 101 -15.32 11.81 -4.49
C VAL A 101 -14.92 10.34 -4.32
N SER A 102 -13.72 9.97 -4.76
CA SER A 102 -13.23 8.59 -4.68
C SER A 102 -13.00 8.14 -3.23
N PHE A 103 -12.44 9.03 -2.40
CA PHE A 103 -12.28 8.80 -0.96
C PHE A 103 -13.62 8.59 -0.25
N LEU A 104 -14.57 9.51 -0.43
CA LEU A 104 -15.87 9.48 0.24
C LEU A 104 -16.70 8.26 -0.18
N ARG A 105 -16.73 7.97 -1.49
CA ARG A 105 -17.46 6.82 -2.04
C ARG A 105 -16.99 5.51 -1.41
N SER A 106 -15.68 5.35 -1.23
CA SER A 106 -15.07 4.10 -0.74
C SER A 106 -14.92 4.06 0.78
N ALA A 107 -15.22 5.17 1.48
CA ALA A 107 -15.01 5.28 2.93
C ALA A 107 -15.82 4.27 3.75
N PRO A 108 -17.13 4.03 3.50
CA PRO A 108 -17.90 3.09 4.32
C PRO A 108 -17.31 1.68 4.32
N ASP A 109 -17.06 1.14 3.12
CA ASP A 109 -16.53 -0.21 2.95
C ASP A 109 -15.07 -0.31 3.42
N THR A 110 -14.25 0.70 3.15
CA THR A 110 -12.85 0.71 3.61
C THR A 110 -12.77 0.76 5.13
N LEU A 111 -13.58 1.60 5.79
CA LEU A 111 -13.61 1.71 7.25
C LEU A 111 -14.15 0.47 7.93
N ALA A 112 -14.96 -0.34 7.25
CA ALA A 112 -15.35 -1.65 7.76
C ALA A 112 -14.14 -2.61 7.91
N HIS A 113 -13.10 -2.43 7.10
CA HIS A 113 -11.86 -3.22 7.19
C HIS A 113 -10.82 -2.62 8.13
N ILE A 114 -10.57 -1.31 8.03
CA ILE A 114 -9.47 -0.66 8.77
C ILE A 114 -9.90 -0.10 10.12
N GLY A 115 -11.19 0.13 10.33
CA GLY A 115 -11.72 0.78 11.51
C GLY A 115 -11.54 2.32 11.54
N PRO A 116 -12.30 3.02 12.40
CA PRO A 116 -12.37 4.49 12.41
C PRO A 116 -11.04 5.18 12.72
N ASN A 117 -10.21 4.56 13.57
CA ASN A 117 -8.93 5.15 14.01
C ASN A 117 -7.91 5.30 12.87
N HIS A 118 -8.10 4.61 11.75
CA HIS A 118 -7.19 4.65 10.60
C HIS A 118 -7.69 5.54 9.46
N LEU A 119 -8.84 6.21 9.60
CA LEU A 119 -9.41 7.08 8.57
C LEU A 119 -8.43 8.17 8.10
N ALA A 120 -7.87 8.93 9.04
CA ALA A 120 -6.93 10.01 8.74
C ALA A 120 -5.65 9.50 8.06
N GLN A 121 -5.17 8.33 8.51
CA GLN A 121 -3.98 7.69 7.93
C GLN A 121 -4.24 7.22 6.50
N TRP A 122 -5.42 6.65 6.23
CA TRP A 122 -5.81 6.25 4.89
C TRP A 122 -5.98 7.45 3.94
N ALA A 123 -6.58 8.55 4.41
CA ALA A 123 -6.62 9.82 3.67
C ALA A 123 -5.21 10.38 3.37
N ASP A 124 -4.28 10.28 4.33
CA ASP A 124 -2.89 10.70 4.11
C ASP A 124 -2.18 9.89 3.03
N PHE A 125 -2.46 8.58 2.95
CA PHE A 125 -1.89 7.72 1.91
C PHE A 125 -2.26 8.16 0.50
N GLY A 126 -3.55 8.46 0.23
CA GLY A 126 -3.95 8.96 -1.08
C GLY A 126 -3.39 10.35 -1.36
N ARG A 127 -3.34 11.24 -0.37
CA ARG A 127 -2.69 12.56 -0.51
C ARG A 127 -1.23 12.46 -0.90
N ARG A 128 -0.47 11.51 -0.34
CA ARG A 128 0.94 11.32 -0.69
C ARG A 128 1.13 11.00 -2.17
N LEU A 129 0.22 10.25 -2.78
CA LEU A 129 0.26 9.91 -4.21
C LEU A 129 -0.15 11.09 -5.12
N TYR A 130 -0.88 12.07 -4.59
CA TYR A 130 -1.29 13.26 -5.33
C TYR A 130 -0.17 14.32 -5.39
N LYS A 131 0.17 14.77 -6.60
CA LYS A 131 1.24 15.75 -6.88
C LYS A 131 0.76 16.96 -7.67
N GLY A 132 -0.52 17.32 -7.53
CA GLY A 132 -1.08 18.52 -8.17
C GLY A 132 -1.36 18.42 -9.67
N ASN A 133 -1.34 17.22 -10.26
CA ASN A 133 -1.62 17.01 -11.68
C ASN A 133 -2.62 15.87 -11.90
N TRP A 134 -3.25 15.84 -13.09
CA TRP A 134 -4.33 14.90 -13.39
C TRP A 134 -3.89 13.42 -13.33
N LYS A 135 -2.65 13.08 -13.71
CA LYS A 135 -2.13 11.70 -13.62
C LYS A 135 -2.02 11.26 -12.16
N SER A 136 -1.41 12.09 -11.32
CA SER A 136 -1.31 11.84 -9.87
C SER A 136 -2.67 11.80 -9.17
N SER A 137 -3.63 12.64 -9.60
CA SER A 137 -5.01 12.59 -9.09
C SER A 137 -5.70 11.29 -9.48
N SER A 138 -5.46 10.78 -10.69
CA SER A 138 -6.01 9.51 -11.14
C SER A 138 -5.44 8.33 -10.36
N LEU A 139 -4.12 8.30 -10.13
CA LEU A 139 -3.48 7.26 -9.30
C LEU A 139 -4.00 7.29 -7.86
N ALA A 140 -4.08 8.47 -7.24
CA ALA A 140 -4.58 8.62 -5.87
C ALA A 140 -6.08 8.27 -5.74
N ALA A 141 -6.90 8.62 -6.74
CA ALA A 141 -8.30 8.21 -6.81
C ALA A 141 -8.44 6.68 -6.91
N GLN A 142 -7.66 6.04 -7.79
CA GLN A 142 -7.62 4.57 -7.91
C GLN A 142 -7.20 3.92 -6.59
N PHE A 143 -6.29 4.52 -5.82
CA PHE A 143 -5.91 4.00 -4.50
C PHE A 143 -7.07 4.01 -3.51
N TYR A 144 -7.88 5.08 -3.50
CA TYR A 144 -9.09 5.11 -2.66
C TYR A 144 -10.14 4.12 -3.12
N ASP A 145 -10.39 4.00 -4.43
CA ASP A 145 -11.33 3.05 -5.00
C ASP A 145 -10.95 1.60 -4.72
N ALA A 146 -9.64 1.29 -4.71
CA ALA A 146 -9.13 -0.03 -4.36
C ALA A 146 -9.16 -0.32 -2.84
N GLY A 147 -9.50 0.67 -2.00
CA GLY A 147 -9.48 0.56 -0.53
C GLY A 147 -10.14 -0.71 0.02
N PRO A 148 -11.41 -0.99 -0.28
CA PRO A 148 -12.12 -2.14 0.29
C PRO A 148 -11.43 -3.47 -0.05
N GLU A 149 -11.11 -3.71 -1.31
CA GLU A 149 -10.46 -4.94 -1.78
C GLU A 149 -9.04 -5.08 -1.22
N LEU A 150 -8.28 -3.98 -1.19
CA LEU A 150 -6.93 -3.96 -0.65
C LEU A 150 -6.92 -4.29 0.85
N PHE A 151 -7.77 -3.62 1.64
CA PHE A 151 -7.80 -3.79 3.10
C PHE A 151 -8.54 -5.04 3.57
N ALA A 152 -9.32 -5.71 2.70
CA ALA A 152 -9.73 -7.09 2.92
C ALA A 152 -8.52 -8.05 2.95
N THR A 153 -7.42 -7.66 2.27
CA THR A 153 -6.22 -8.49 2.13
C THR A 153 -5.11 -8.08 3.10
N ILE A 154 -4.81 -6.79 3.23
CA ILE A 154 -3.63 -6.30 3.94
C ILE A 154 -3.95 -5.36 5.11
N ARG A 155 -3.02 -5.27 6.07
CA ARG A 155 -3.09 -4.33 7.20
C ARG A 155 -2.71 -2.92 6.76
N VAL A 156 -3.14 -1.92 7.52
CA VAL A 156 -2.83 -0.50 7.29
C VAL A 156 -1.32 -0.22 7.23
N SER A 157 -0.52 -0.91 8.04
CA SER A 157 0.96 -0.80 7.98
C SER A 157 1.53 -1.26 6.64
N HIS A 158 1.00 -2.34 6.05
CA HIS A 158 1.41 -2.81 4.72
C HIS A 158 1.04 -1.80 3.64
N ALA A 159 -0.17 -1.21 3.71
CA ALA A 159 -0.60 -0.20 2.77
C ALA A 159 0.32 1.03 2.79
N GLY A 160 0.81 1.43 3.96
CA GLY A 160 1.80 2.51 4.06
C GLY A 160 3.08 2.22 3.28
N ARG A 161 3.59 0.97 3.31
CA ARG A 161 4.75 0.57 2.51
C ARG A 161 4.43 0.44 1.02
N LEU A 162 3.25 -0.07 0.67
CA LEU A 162 2.77 -0.09 -0.72
C LEU A 162 2.69 1.32 -1.31
N VAL A 163 2.18 2.29 -0.56
CA VAL A 163 2.11 3.70 -1.00
C VAL A 163 3.50 4.28 -1.27
N LEU A 164 4.51 3.94 -0.45
CA LEU A 164 5.90 4.34 -0.72
C LEU A 164 6.42 3.73 -2.03
N PHE A 165 6.14 2.45 -2.28
CA PHE A 165 6.50 1.77 -3.52
C PHE A 165 5.83 2.43 -4.74
N LEU A 166 4.53 2.70 -4.65
CA LEU A 166 3.77 3.34 -5.72
C LEU A 166 4.25 4.78 -5.98
N ASP A 167 4.56 5.56 -4.93
CA ASP A 167 5.10 6.91 -5.07
C ASP A 167 6.46 6.91 -5.76
N GLU A 168 7.33 5.94 -5.45
CA GLU A 168 8.61 5.77 -6.13
C GLU A 168 8.43 5.47 -7.62
N LEU A 169 7.56 4.51 -7.96
CA LEU A 169 7.26 4.18 -9.35
C LEU A 169 6.66 5.37 -10.11
N ALA A 170 5.76 6.12 -9.48
CA ALA A 170 5.06 7.25 -10.08
C ALA A 170 6.00 8.40 -10.48
N ARG A 171 7.20 8.50 -9.88
CA ARG A 171 8.24 9.46 -10.32
C ARG A 171 8.78 9.13 -11.71
N HIS A 172 8.66 7.87 -12.13
CA HIS A 172 9.10 7.39 -13.44
C HIS A 172 7.93 7.14 -14.39
N SER A 173 6.86 6.47 -13.93
CA SER A 173 5.64 6.22 -14.70
C SER A 173 4.43 6.01 -13.79
N TYR A 174 3.40 6.85 -13.95
CA TYR A 174 2.11 6.69 -13.30
C TYR A 174 1.36 5.45 -13.80
N GLU A 175 1.55 5.09 -15.08
CA GLU A 175 0.93 3.92 -15.68
C GLU A 175 1.47 2.62 -15.05
N LEU A 176 2.77 2.59 -14.76
CA LEU A 176 3.40 1.49 -14.03
C LEU A 176 2.90 1.41 -12.58
N ALA A 177 2.88 2.54 -11.86
CA ALA A 177 2.35 2.58 -10.50
C ALA A 177 0.87 2.10 -10.45
N ALA A 178 0.03 2.58 -11.36
CA ALA A 178 -1.38 2.17 -11.45
C ALA A 178 -1.55 0.67 -11.72
N ALA A 179 -0.71 0.09 -12.61
CA ALA A 179 -0.72 -1.33 -12.88
C ALA A 179 -0.36 -2.15 -11.62
N CYS A 180 0.68 -1.77 -10.88
CA CYS A 180 1.05 -2.43 -9.63
C CYS A 180 -0.03 -2.28 -8.55
N LEU A 181 -0.67 -1.12 -8.44
CA LEU A 181 -1.79 -0.92 -7.51
C LEU A 181 -2.96 -1.86 -7.85
N THR A 182 -3.28 -2.01 -9.13
CA THR A 182 -4.38 -2.87 -9.60
C THR A 182 -4.13 -4.34 -9.26
N SER A 183 -2.88 -4.83 -9.38
CA SER A 183 -2.54 -6.22 -9.04
C SER A 183 -2.25 -6.45 -7.56
N ALA A 184 -2.14 -5.40 -6.75
CA ALA A 184 -1.71 -5.51 -5.36
C ALA A 184 -2.57 -6.43 -4.48
N PRO A 185 -3.93 -6.41 -4.55
CA PRO A 185 -4.74 -7.32 -3.74
C PRO A 185 -4.45 -8.79 -4.05
N ASP A 186 -4.36 -9.18 -5.32
CA ASP A 186 -4.04 -10.56 -5.72
C ASP A 186 -2.62 -10.96 -5.32
N VAL A 187 -1.62 -10.14 -5.68
CA VAL A 187 -0.20 -10.40 -5.38
C VAL A 187 0.02 -10.56 -3.88
N LEU A 188 -0.49 -9.63 -3.08
CA LEU A 188 -0.31 -9.66 -1.62
C LEU A 188 -1.19 -10.73 -0.95
N GLY A 189 -2.31 -11.10 -1.56
CA GLY A 189 -3.20 -12.17 -1.10
C GLY A 189 -2.55 -13.55 -1.17
N ARG A 190 -1.65 -13.77 -2.13
CA ARG A 190 -0.90 -15.03 -2.32
C ARG A 190 0.30 -15.19 -1.38
N LEU A 191 0.70 -14.13 -0.68
CA LEU A 191 1.77 -14.16 0.32
C LEU A 191 1.23 -14.51 1.70
N GLU A 192 2.04 -15.24 2.48
CA GLU A 192 1.80 -15.36 3.92
C GLU A 192 1.84 -13.97 4.57
N ASN A 193 1.08 -13.81 5.65
CA ASN A 193 0.94 -12.49 6.27
C ASN A 193 2.27 -11.91 6.79
N THR A 194 3.18 -12.79 7.24
CA THR A 194 4.54 -12.44 7.66
C THR A 194 5.43 -11.97 6.51
N ASP A 195 5.17 -12.43 5.29
CA ASP A 195 6.01 -12.16 4.12
C ASP A 195 5.66 -10.84 3.42
N ARG A 196 4.44 -10.32 3.63
CA ARG A 196 3.94 -9.11 2.94
C ARG A 196 4.78 -7.87 3.23
N MET A 197 5.17 -7.63 4.48
CA MET A 197 5.97 -6.46 4.83
C MET A 197 7.40 -6.53 4.28
N PRO A 198 8.14 -7.66 4.43
CA PRO A 198 9.42 -7.85 3.76
C PRO A 198 9.32 -7.71 2.23
N PHE A 199 8.30 -8.31 1.61
CA PHE A 199 8.07 -8.23 0.17
C PHE A 199 7.93 -6.79 -0.33
N LEU A 200 7.07 -6.01 0.33
CA LEU A 200 6.87 -4.59 0.00
C LEU A 200 8.10 -3.75 0.32
N THR A 201 8.84 -4.09 1.37
CA THR A 201 10.07 -3.38 1.75
C THR A 201 11.16 -3.55 0.68
N PHE A 202 11.40 -4.79 0.23
CA PHE A 202 12.32 -5.03 -0.88
C PHE A 202 11.83 -4.36 -2.18
N GLY A 203 10.52 -4.39 -2.45
CA GLY A 203 9.93 -3.68 -3.59
C GLY A 203 10.25 -2.18 -3.62
N VAL A 204 10.24 -1.50 -2.48
CA VAL A 204 10.63 -0.07 -2.39
C VAL A 204 12.11 0.13 -2.77
N GLU A 205 13.01 -0.69 -2.21
CA GLU A 205 14.45 -0.59 -2.51
C GLU A 205 14.73 -0.88 -3.99
N LEU A 206 14.00 -1.84 -4.58
CA LEU A 206 14.08 -2.14 -6.01
C LEU A 206 13.53 -0.98 -6.86
N ALA A 207 12.42 -0.35 -6.46
CA ALA A 207 11.87 0.79 -7.20
C ALA A 207 12.83 2.00 -7.23
N GLN A 208 13.63 2.19 -6.18
CA GLN A 208 14.62 3.26 -6.10
C GLN A 208 15.84 3.04 -7.00
N THR A 209 16.14 1.79 -7.34
CA THR A 209 17.44 1.40 -7.92
C THR A 209 17.29 0.80 -9.32
N SER A 210 16.25 -0.01 -9.53
CA SER A 210 15.82 -0.57 -10.81
C SER A 210 14.29 -0.53 -10.95
N TRP A 211 13.73 0.67 -11.11
CA TRP A 211 12.28 0.86 -11.31
C TRP A 211 11.72 0.06 -12.50
N ALA A 212 12.55 -0.20 -13.52
CA ALA A 212 12.17 -0.98 -14.70
C ALA A 212 11.84 -2.45 -14.36
N ASP A 213 12.53 -3.03 -13.38
CA ASP A 213 12.33 -4.40 -12.92
C ASP A 213 11.24 -4.51 -11.85
N SER A 214 10.78 -3.38 -11.31
CA SER A 214 9.81 -3.39 -10.20
C SER A 214 8.48 -4.03 -10.56
N ARG A 215 8.03 -3.88 -11.81
CA ARG A 215 6.84 -4.61 -12.29
C ARG A 215 7.10 -6.11 -12.30
N LEU A 216 8.24 -6.50 -12.86
CA LEU A 216 8.63 -7.90 -13.01
C LEU A 216 8.71 -8.57 -11.64
N TYR A 217 9.31 -7.89 -10.66
CA TYR A 217 9.32 -8.30 -9.26
C TYR A 217 7.92 -8.40 -8.67
N PHE A 218 7.06 -7.40 -8.87
CA PHE A 218 5.73 -7.42 -8.28
C PHE A 218 4.88 -8.57 -8.85
N ASP A 219 5.00 -8.86 -10.14
CA ASP A 219 4.25 -9.92 -10.83
C ASP A 219 4.84 -11.33 -10.59
N ARG A 220 6.18 -11.47 -10.53
CA ARG A 220 6.88 -12.77 -10.44
C ARG A 220 7.54 -13.07 -9.10
N GLY A 221 7.58 -12.12 -8.17
CA GLY A 221 8.30 -12.26 -6.90
C GLY A 221 7.66 -13.28 -5.95
N VAL A 222 6.34 -13.40 -5.95
CA VAL A 222 5.60 -14.36 -5.11
C VAL A 222 6.05 -15.82 -5.34
N PRO A 223 6.01 -16.36 -6.57
CA PRO A 223 6.46 -17.74 -6.80
C PRO A 223 7.96 -17.93 -6.54
N LEU A 224 8.79 -16.89 -6.67
CA LEU A 224 10.22 -16.97 -6.33
C LEU A 224 10.45 -17.10 -4.82
N ILE A 225 9.76 -16.29 -4.02
CA ILE A 225 9.86 -16.34 -2.55
C ILE A 225 9.29 -17.64 -1.98
N GLN A 226 8.28 -18.23 -2.64
CA GLN A 226 7.72 -19.51 -2.23
C GLN A 226 8.70 -20.68 -2.33
N ARG A 227 9.80 -20.53 -3.09
CA ARG A 227 10.91 -21.49 -3.13
C ARG A 227 11.80 -21.41 -1.90
N VAL A 228 11.77 -20.29 -1.18
CA VAL A 228 12.55 -20.09 0.04
C VAL A 228 11.72 -20.58 1.23
N HIS A 229 12.33 -21.39 2.10
CA HIS A 229 11.71 -21.87 3.32
C HIS A 229 11.20 -20.71 4.19
N GLY A 230 9.94 -20.81 4.64
CA GLY A 230 9.21 -19.73 5.32
C GLY A 230 9.98 -18.99 6.42
N PRO A 231 10.62 -19.68 7.39
CA PRO A 231 11.32 -19.05 8.51
C PRO A 231 12.47 -18.11 8.13
N VAL A 232 12.95 -18.14 6.88
CA VAL A 232 14.12 -17.39 6.44
C VAL A 232 13.86 -16.45 5.26
N ARG A 233 12.59 -16.33 4.81
CA ARG A 233 12.20 -15.43 3.70
C ARG A 233 12.53 -13.97 3.96
N GLU A 234 12.28 -13.46 5.17
CA GLU A 234 12.59 -12.07 5.53
C GLU A 234 14.11 -11.79 5.46
N ARG A 235 14.93 -12.72 5.96
CA ARG A 235 16.39 -12.64 5.93
C ARG A 235 16.91 -12.65 4.49
N TYR A 236 16.40 -13.54 3.66
CA TYR A 236 16.70 -13.59 2.23
C TYR A 236 16.33 -12.28 1.50
N LEU A 237 15.13 -11.75 1.72
CA LEU A 237 14.71 -10.46 1.13
C LEU A 237 15.55 -9.29 1.64
N THR A 238 16.04 -9.36 2.87
CA THR A 238 16.96 -8.36 3.43
C THR A 238 18.31 -8.40 2.73
N LEU A 239 18.85 -9.59 2.41
CA LEU A 239 20.07 -9.73 1.60
C LEU A 239 19.88 -9.17 0.19
N ALA A 240 18.78 -9.53 -0.47
CA ALA A 240 18.45 -9.01 -1.81
C ALA A 240 18.32 -7.47 -1.81
N ALA A 241 17.72 -6.90 -0.78
CA ALA A 241 17.60 -5.45 -0.62
C ALA A 241 18.96 -4.75 -0.44
N GLN A 242 19.96 -5.42 0.14
CA GLN A 242 21.30 -4.82 0.28
C GLN A 242 22.00 -4.66 -1.08
N VAL A 243 21.75 -5.56 -2.04
CA VAL A 243 22.27 -5.44 -3.41
C VAL A 243 21.74 -4.18 -4.10
N ALA A 244 20.49 -3.80 -3.81
CA ALA A 244 19.87 -2.60 -4.36
C ALA A 244 20.64 -1.32 -4.01
N ARG A 245 21.18 -1.23 -2.79
CA ARG A 245 21.81 -0.02 -2.25
C ARG A 245 23.08 0.40 -2.98
N ASP A 246 23.73 -0.53 -3.68
CA ASP A 246 24.94 -0.27 -4.44
C ASP A 246 24.66 0.16 -5.90
N HIS A 247 23.40 0.45 -6.25
CA HIS A 247 22.95 0.99 -7.54
C HIS A 247 23.33 0.16 -8.79
N SER A 248 23.43 -1.17 -8.66
CA SER A 248 23.54 -2.04 -9.84
C SER A 248 22.20 -2.21 -10.55
N ARG A 249 22.25 -2.51 -11.85
CA ARG A 249 21.06 -2.76 -12.68
C ARG A 249 20.55 -4.21 -12.60
N SER A 250 21.18 -5.09 -11.81
CA SER A 250 20.90 -6.52 -11.81
C SER A 250 20.30 -7.04 -10.49
N VAL A 251 19.75 -6.15 -9.65
CA VAL A 251 19.16 -6.51 -8.35
C VAL A 251 18.12 -7.62 -8.47
N PHE A 252 17.21 -7.51 -9.44
CA PHE A 252 16.18 -8.54 -9.66
C PHE A 252 16.79 -9.87 -10.11
N GLN A 253 17.85 -9.85 -10.93
CA GLN A 253 18.55 -11.05 -11.37
C GLN A 253 19.18 -11.81 -10.19
N TYR A 254 19.91 -11.09 -9.32
CA TYR A 254 20.48 -11.70 -8.10
C TYR A 254 19.41 -12.28 -7.18
N PHE A 255 18.30 -11.58 -7.02
CA PHE A 255 17.13 -12.10 -6.32
C PHE A 255 16.62 -13.39 -7.00
N GLU A 256 16.32 -13.35 -8.29
CA GLU A 256 15.77 -14.49 -9.03
C GLU A 256 16.69 -15.72 -8.96
N ASP A 257 17.98 -15.57 -9.28
CA ASP A 257 18.95 -16.67 -9.30
C ASP A 257 19.10 -17.33 -7.93
N ALA A 258 19.22 -16.53 -6.86
CA ALA A 258 19.33 -17.06 -5.50
C ALA A 258 18.05 -17.76 -5.03
N ALA A 259 16.85 -17.27 -5.41
CA ALA A 259 15.59 -17.96 -5.12
C ALA A 259 15.48 -19.28 -5.88
N HIS A 260 15.92 -19.31 -7.13
CA HIS A 260 15.99 -20.53 -7.93
C HIS A 260 16.93 -21.56 -7.31
N ALA A 261 18.14 -21.15 -6.93
CA ALA A 261 19.13 -22.00 -6.29
C ALA A 261 18.63 -22.56 -4.94
N LEU A 262 18.03 -21.73 -4.10
CA LEU A 262 17.40 -22.20 -2.86
C LEU A 262 16.28 -23.22 -3.13
N GLY A 263 15.58 -23.13 -4.25
CA GLY A 263 14.59 -24.15 -4.63
C GLY A 263 15.18 -25.53 -4.95
N GLU A 264 16.50 -25.66 -5.07
CA GLU A 264 17.25 -26.91 -5.28
C GLU A 264 17.90 -27.44 -4.00
N VAL A 265 17.87 -26.64 -2.92
CA VAL A 265 18.39 -27.01 -1.60
C VAL A 265 17.25 -27.57 -0.73
N GLU A 266 17.58 -28.49 0.18
CA GLU A 266 16.59 -29.00 1.15
C GLU A 266 16.12 -27.85 2.06
N PRO A 267 14.81 -27.66 2.32
CA PRO A 267 14.30 -26.53 3.09
C PRO A 267 14.95 -26.32 4.47
N ASP A 268 15.36 -27.40 5.15
CA ASP A 268 16.03 -27.35 6.45
C ASP A 268 17.46 -26.76 6.36
N ASP A 269 18.10 -26.84 5.19
CA ASP A 269 19.44 -26.32 4.93
C ASP A 269 19.44 -24.84 4.51
N HIS A 270 18.28 -24.23 4.22
CA HIS A 270 18.21 -22.81 3.85
C HIS A 270 18.67 -21.89 4.98
N GLY A 271 18.41 -22.27 6.23
CA GLY A 271 18.83 -21.52 7.42
C GLY A 271 20.35 -21.34 7.49
N PRO A 272 21.12 -22.44 7.51
CA PRO A 272 22.58 -22.40 7.45
C PRO A 272 23.13 -21.65 6.23
N VAL A 273 22.56 -21.87 5.03
CA VAL A 273 22.99 -21.16 3.80
C VAL A 273 22.81 -19.65 3.96
N ILE A 274 21.64 -19.19 4.41
CA ILE A 274 21.37 -17.75 4.58
C ILE A 274 22.23 -17.15 5.70
N GLU A 275 22.49 -17.88 6.79
CA GLU A 275 23.37 -17.42 7.86
C GLU A 275 24.81 -17.18 7.38
N LEU A 276 25.33 -18.05 6.53
CA LEU A 276 26.65 -17.87 5.93
C LEU A 276 26.67 -16.71 4.93
N ALA A 277 25.60 -16.53 4.15
CA ALA A 277 25.45 -15.39 3.24
C ALA A 277 25.40 -14.05 4.00
N GLU A 278 24.71 -13.98 5.14
CA GLU A 278 24.67 -12.80 6.01
C GLU A 278 26.03 -12.39 6.54
N GLN A 279 26.96 -13.33 6.73
CA GLN A 279 28.34 -13.02 7.13
C GLN A 279 29.16 -12.41 5.98
N LEU A 280 28.80 -12.70 4.73
CA LEU A 280 29.43 -12.10 3.54
C LEU A 280 28.90 -10.69 3.25
N ALA A 281 27.62 -10.44 3.56
CA ALA A 281 26.93 -9.22 3.15
C ALA A 281 27.59 -7.89 3.60
N PRO A 282 28.17 -7.77 4.82
CA PRO A 282 28.94 -6.58 5.23
C PRO A 282 30.17 -6.29 4.37
N HIS A 283 30.70 -7.29 3.67
CA HIS A 283 31.87 -7.18 2.80
C HIS A 283 31.45 -6.96 1.34
N SER A 284 30.45 -7.70 0.88
CA SER A 284 29.86 -7.57 -0.46
C SER A 284 28.47 -8.21 -0.48
N ALA A 285 27.42 -7.39 -0.71
CA ALA A 285 26.06 -7.89 -0.88
C ALA A 285 25.93 -8.80 -2.12
N TYR A 286 26.72 -8.52 -3.16
CA TYR A 286 26.80 -9.35 -4.37
C TYR A 286 27.34 -10.74 -4.05
N ALA A 287 28.46 -10.82 -3.32
CA ALA A 287 29.06 -12.09 -2.93
C ALA A 287 28.11 -12.91 -2.03
N ALA A 288 27.33 -12.24 -1.18
CA ALA A 288 26.30 -12.92 -0.38
C ALA A 288 25.22 -13.57 -1.26
N MET A 289 24.74 -12.89 -2.29
CA MET A 289 23.74 -13.46 -3.21
C MET A 289 24.34 -14.53 -4.13
N ASP A 290 25.55 -14.30 -4.65
CA ASP A 290 26.28 -15.29 -5.47
C ASP A 290 26.60 -16.55 -4.67
N PHE A 291 26.96 -16.42 -3.40
CA PHE A 291 27.13 -17.56 -2.50
C PHE A 291 25.86 -18.42 -2.43
N ILE A 292 24.69 -17.80 -2.29
CA ILE A 292 23.41 -18.52 -2.29
C ILE A 292 23.17 -19.20 -3.64
N SER A 293 23.40 -18.49 -4.75
CA SER A 293 23.22 -19.02 -6.11
C SER A 293 24.11 -20.25 -6.40
N ASN A 294 25.29 -20.33 -5.80
CA ASN A 294 26.23 -21.45 -5.98
C ASN A 294 26.08 -22.55 -4.92
N ALA A 295 25.28 -22.35 -3.87
CA ALA A 295 25.14 -23.32 -2.78
C ALA A 295 24.71 -24.73 -3.24
N PRO A 296 23.77 -24.92 -4.17
CA PRO A 296 23.38 -26.25 -4.65
C PRO A 296 24.56 -27.05 -5.23
N GLU A 297 25.34 -26.44 -6.13
CA GLU A 297 26.48 -27.10 -6.79
C GLU A 297 27.57 -27.52 -5.78
N VAL A 298 27.73 -26.74 -4.71
CA VAL A 298 28.67 -27.05 -3.64
C VAL A 298 28.15 -28.20 -2.78
N LEU A 299 26.87 -28.17 -2.42
CA LEU A 299 26.21 -29.20 -1.61
C LEU A 299 26.07 -30.56 -2.32
N GLU A 300 26.21 -30.62 -3.65
CA GLU A 300 26.40 -31.88 -4.36
C GLU A 300 27.73 -32.58 -4.02
N LYS A 301 28.73 -31.84 -3.53
CA LYS A 301 30.11 -32.29 -3.31
C LYS A 301 30.50 -32.36 -1.84
N VAL A 302 29.82 -31.61 -0.97
CA VAL A 302 30.13 -31.49 0.46
C VAL A 302 28.86 -31.55 1.30
N ARG A 303 28.99 -31.85 2.60
CA ARG A 303 27.85 -31.78 3.53
C ARG A 303 27.55 -30.35 3.95
N ILE A 304 26.33 -30.10 4.43
CA ILE A 304 25.93 -28.77 4.93
C ILE A 304 26.84 -28.23 6.04
N ASP A 305 27.36 -29.10 6.91
CA ASP A 305 28.28 -28.71 8.00
C ASP A 305 29.70 -28.40 7.51
N GLU A 306 30.03 -28.75 6.27
CA GLU A 306 31.30 -28.41 5.60
C GLU A 306 31.21 -27.11 4.79
N LEU A 307 29.99 -26.61 4.52
CA LEU A 307 29.75 -25.41 3.72
C LEU A 307 30.41 -24.15 4.32
N ALA A 308 30.46 -24.07 5.65
CA ALA A 308 31.13 -22.95 6.34
C ALA A 308 32.64 -22.88 6.05
N ALA A 309 33.31 -24.03 5.89
CA ALA A 309 34.74 -24.04 5.55
C ALA A 309 34.98 -23.51 4.12
N TRP A 310 34.09 -23.87 3.19
CA TRP A 310 34.11 -23.36 1.82
C TRP A 310 33.85 -21.84 1.78
N GLN A 311 32.82 -21.36 2.48
CA GLN A 311 32.53 -19.92 2.61
C GLN A 311 33.71 -19.13 3.17
N ASN A 312 34.35 -19.63 4.24
CA ASN A 312 35.51 -18.96 4.86
C ASN A 312 36.70 -18.85 3.90
N HIS A 313 36.90 -19.86 3.04
CA HIS A 313 37.93 -19.80 2.00
C HIS A 313 37.64 -18.69 0.98
N GLY A 314 36.39 -18.61 0.50
CA GLY A 314 35.93 -17.53 -0.39
C GLY A 314 36.09 -16.15 0.23
N LEU A 315 35.69 -15.97 1.49
CA LEU A 315 35.86 -14.73 2.25
C LEU A 315 37.33 -14.29 2.33
N GLY A 316 38.26 -15.24 2.51
CA GLY A 316 39.70 -14.98 2.47
C GLY A 316 40.16 -14.44 1.12
N ILE A 317 39.61 -14.97 0.01
CA ILE A 317 39.89 -14.48 -1.34
C ILE A 317 39.27 -13.10 -1.52
N LEU A 318 38.02 -12.88 -1.11
CA LEU A 318 37.29 -11.62 -1.22
C LEU A 318 38.03 -10.45 -0.54
N ALA A 319 38.66 -10.74 0.61
CA ALA A 319 39.49 -9.77 1.32
C ALA A 319 40.74 -9.32 0.52
N SER A 320 41.21 -10.16 -0.40
CA SER A 320 42.37 -9.89 -1.26
C SER A 320 42.01 -9.43 -2.68
N SER A 321 40.85 -9.84 -3.20
CA SER A 321 40.35 -9.52 -4.54
C SER A 321 38.82 -9.57 -4.58
N LYS A 322 38.19 -8.43 -4.91
CA LYS A 322 36.72 -8.33 -5.01
C LYS A 322 36.11 -9.13 -6.17
N GLU A 323 36.87 -9.38 -7.22
CA GLU A 323 36.39 -10.09 -8.42
C GLU A 323 36.53 -11.62 -8.30
N GLY A 324 37.34 -12.11 -7.35
CA GLY A 324 37.68 -13.54 -7.26
C GLY A 324 37.14 -14.28 -6.06
N GLY A 325 36.54 -13.58 -5.09
CA GLY A 325 36.06 -14.14 -3.82
C GLY A 325 34.56 -14.14 -3.67
#